data_AF-M5U0A9-F1
#
_entry.id   AF-M5U0A9-F1
#
_cell.length_a   1.000
_cell.length_b   1.000
_cell.length_c   1.000
_cell.angle_alpha   90.00
_cell.angle_beta   90.00
_cell.angle_gamma   90.00
#
_symmetry.space_group_name_H-M   'P 1'
#
loop_
_entity.id
_entity.type
_entity.pdbx_description
1 polymer ?
#
loop_
_entity_poly.entity_id
_entity_poly.type
_entity_poly.pdbx_seq_one_letter_code
_entity_poly.pdbx_strand_id
1 'polypeptide(L)'
;MSSADSHISRLRKCTMSTSRLLSAASTLLLGLGIFFGTPTFSNTSAFADYPQDASIVHFGKMHEAIGMHQDHGRVSLSELTAQKNFYAVAALAGLHGEVTIDNGKIVITGVDDNGQIKSLPVKGDEQATMLVGAYVANWSEQKVSDRVQPADFDAFIAETAKSAGIDTDNPFVFRITGVFTDVRMHVIHGHARFTPA
;
A
#
# COMPACT_ATOMS: atom_id res chain seq x y z
N MET A 1 -42.78 -3.90 -16.80
CA MET A 1 -41.51 -3.86 -17.57
C MET A 1 -40.56 -2.88 -16.90
N SER A 2 -39.35 -3.36 -16.59
CA SER A 2 -38.06 -2.67 -16.38
C SER A 2 -37.97 -1.56 -15.32
N SER A 3 -37.00 -1.50 -14.41
CA SER A 3 -35.61 -1.97 -14.47
C SER A 3 -35.10 -2.23 -13.05
N ALA A 4 -34.41 -3.34 -12.83
CA ALA A 4 -33.68 -3.64 -11.61
C ALA A 4 -32.28 -3.01 -11.72
N ASP A 5 -31.96 -2.04 -10.86
CA ASP A 5 -30.60 -1.54 -10.70
C ASP A 5 -29.79 -2.57 -9.90
N SER A 6 -28.99 -3.37 -10.62
CA SER A 6 -27.99 -4.22 -10.01
C SER A 6 -26.83 -3.36 -9.50
N HIS A 7 -26.79 -3.12 -8.20
CA HIS A 7 -25.66 -2.50 -7.51
C HIS A 7 -24.49 -3.50 -7.47
N ILE A 8 -23.52 -3.33 -8.38
CA ILE A 8 -22.37 -4.24 -8.51
C ILE A 8 -21.17 -3.66 -7.77
N SER A 9 -20.72 -4.40 -6.74
CA SER A 9 -19.39 -4.22 -6.14
C SER A 9 -18.43 -5.27 -6.71
N ARG A 10 -17.16 -4.91 -6.94
CA ARG A 10 -16.10 -5.78 -7.46
C ARG A 10 -14.98 -5.93 -6.44
N LEU A 11 -14.62 -7.17 -6.12
CA LEU A 11 -13.38 -7.55 -5.45
C LEU A 11 -12.30 -7.76 -6.51
N ARG A 12 -11.06 -7.38 -6.20
CA ARG A 12 -9.89 -7.57 -7.07
C ARG A 12 -8.78 -8.35 -6.33
N LYS A 13 -8.12 -9.33 -6.98
CA LYS A 13 -6.98 -10.18 -6.49
C LYS A 13 -5.70 -10.04 -7.35
N CYS A 14 -4.46 -10.14 -6.84
CA CYS A 14 -3.27 -10.23 -7.72
C CYS A 14 -3.05 -11.62 -8.38
N THR A 15 -2.59 -11.66 -9.65
CA THR A 15 -2.06 -12.88 -10.30
C THR A 15 -0.55 -12.78 -10.47
N MET A 16 0.24 -13.66 -9.84
CA MET A 16 1.69 -13.76 -10.05
C MET A 16 2.01 -14.37 -11.42
N SER A 17 2.81 -13.67 -12.23
CA SER A 17 3.43 -14.21 -13.45
C SER A 17 4.88 -14.58 -13.14
N THR A 18 5.24 -15.85 -13.31
CA THR A 18 6.61 -16.33 -13.11
C THR A 18 7.39 -16.26 -14.42
N SER A 19 8.20 -15.22 -14.61
CA SER A 19 9.21 -15.19 -15.68
C SER A 19 10.60 -14.94 -15.10
N ARG A 20 11.39 -16.01 -15.02
CA ARG A 20 12.84 -15.96 -14.78
C ARG A 20 13.52 -15.43 -16.03
N LEU A 21 14.28 -14.35 -15.92
CA LEU A 21 15.25 -13.94 -16.94
C LEU A 21 16.64 -13.88 -16.31
N LEU A 22 17.46 -14.88 -16.67
CA LEU A 22 18.92 -14.78 -16.58
C LEU A 22 19.40 -13.85 -17.69
N SER A 23 20.32 -12.92 -17.37
CA SER A 23 21.33 -12.50 -18.34
C SER A 23 22.60 -12.08 -17.63
N ALA A 24 23.67 -12.80 -17.94
CA ALA A 24 25.05 -12.49 -17.62
C ALA A 24 25.70 -11.85 -18.85
N ALA A 25 26.56 -10.85 -18.64
CA ALA A 25 27.69 -10.57 -19.54
C ALA A 25 28.68 -9.63 -18.85
N SER A 26 29.73 -10.24 -18.29
CA SER A 26 30.95 -9.56 -17.87
C SER A 26 31.83 -9.35 -19.10
N THR A 27 32.25 -8.12 -19.39
CA THR A 27 33.31 -7.86 -20.38
C THR A 27 34.34 -6.90 -19.77
N LEU A 28 35.53 -7.43 -19.55
CA LEU A 28 36.75 -6.73 -19.12
C LEU A 28 37.44 -6.16 -20.36
N LEU A 29 37.77 -4.87 -20.36
CA LEU A 29 38.65 -4.27 -21.36
C LEU A 29 39.62 -3.30 -20.68
N LEU A 30 40.90 -3.71 -20.67
CA LEU A 30 42.05 -2.87 -20.32
C LEU A 30 42.27 -1.85 -21.43
N GLY A 31 42.28 -0.56 -21.08
CA GLY A 31 42.64 0.53 -21.99
C GLY A 31 43.12 1.74 -21.20
N LEU A 32 44.43 1.92 -21.15
CA LEU A 32 45.09 3.10 -20.58
C LEU A 32 44.91 4.28 -21.55
N GLY A 33 43.99 5.18 -21.23
CA GLY A 33 43.75 6.42 -21.97
C GLY A 33 43.48 7.56 -20.99
N ILE A 34 44.37 8.56 -20.98
CA ILE A 34 44.22 9.78 -20.18
C ILE A 34 43.14 10.64 -20.85
N PHE A 35 41.92 10.58 -20.33
CA PHE A 35 40.82 11.46 -20.71
C PHE A 35 40.62 12.52 -19.62
N PHE A 36 40.82 13.79 -19.95
CA PHE A 36 40.31 14.93 -19.19
C PHE A 36 38.80 15.04 -19.42
N GLY A 37 38.02 14.20 -18.73
CA GLY A 37 36.57 14.27 -18.69
C GLY A 37 36.13 14.97 -17.41
N THR A 38 35.36 16.06 -17.54
CA THR A 38 34.60 16.61 -16.41
C THR A 38 33.73 15.50 -15.81
N PRO A 39 33.72 15.28 -14.48
CA PRO A 39 32.84 14.30 -13.88
C PRO A 39 31.39 14.78 -14.05
N THR A 40 30.71 14.27 -15.06
CA THR A 40 29.25 14.25 -15.08
C THR A 40 28.84 13.22 -14.04
N PHE A 41 28.53 13.69 -12.83
CA PHE A 41 27.82 12.90 -11.85
C PHE A 41 26.43 12.62 -12.41
N SER A 42 26.27 11.46 -13.04
CA SER A 42 24.94 10.90 -13.29
C SER A 42 24.34 10.55 -11.93
N ASN A 43 23.54 11.46 -11.38
CA ASN A 43 22.60 11.16 -10.30
C ASN A 43 21.52 10.24 -10.89
N THR A 44 21.87 8.98 -11.11
CA THR A 44 20.87 7.92 -11.17
C THR A 44 20.50 7.64 -9.72
N SER A 45 19.45 8.30 -9.24
CA SER A 45 18.72 7.81 -8.07
C SER A 45 18.22 6.43 -8.43
N ALA A 46 18.98 5.40 -8.04
CA ALA A 46 18.57 4.02 -8.17
C ALA A 46 17.49 3.78 -7.12
N PHE A 47 16.24 4.09 -7.46
CA PHE A 47 15.11 3.57 -6.72
C PHE A 47 15.18 2.04 -6.84
N ALA A 48 15.11 1.33 -5.72
CA ALA A 48 15.04 -0.12 -5.75
C ALA A 48 13.74 -0.52 -6.46
N ASP A 49 13.86 -1.18 -7.62
CA ASP A 49 12.70 -1.74 -8.31
C ASP A 49 12.12 -2.88 -7.47
N TYR A 50 10.88 -2.73 -7.03
CA TYR A 50 10.18 -3.79 -6.32
C TYR A 50 9.53 -4.75 -7.31
N PRO A 51 9.54 -6.07 -7.01
CA PRO A 51 8.90 -7.06 -7.87
C PRO A 51 7.39 -6.82 -7.93
N GLN A 52 6.84 -6.87 -9.14
CA GLN A 52 5.41 -6.68 -9.42
C GLN A 52 4.61 -7.99 -9.25
N ASP A 53 5.07 -8.86 -8.35
CA ASP A 53 4.53 -10.18 -8.06
C ASP A 53 3.54 -10.15 -6.88
N ALA A 54 3.23 -8.98 -6.33
CA ALA A 54 2.46 -8.80 -5.11
C ALA A 54 3.04 -9.47 -3.86
N SER A 55 4.35 -9.66 -3.81
CA SER A 55 5.05 -9.86 -2.55
C SER A 55 4.78 -8.68 -1.60
N ILE A 56 4.64 -9.01 -0.31
CA ILE A 56 4.26 -8.04 0.71
C ILE A 56 5.47 -7.15 1.05
N VAL A 57 5.27 -5.85 0.87
CA VAL A 57 6.14 -4.79 1.36
C VAL A 57 5.62 -4.35 2.72
N HIS A 58 6.45 -4.38 3.76
CA HIS A 58 6.05 -3.93 5.08
C HIS A 58 7.16 -3.17 5.80
N PHE A 59 6.77 -2.17 6.60
CA PHE A 59 7.67 -1.37 7.43
C PHE A 59 7.06 -1.15 8.80
N GLY A 60 7.90 -1.18 9.83
CA GLY A 60 7.48 -1.00 11.22
C GLY A 60 6.60 -2.14 11.75
N LYS A 61 6.41 -2.16 13.07
CA LYS A 61 5.50 -3.08 13.75
C LYS A 61 4.59 -2.31 14.69
N MET A 62 3.36 -2.80 14.84
CA MET A 62 2.37 -2.19 15.74
C MET A 62 2.87 -2.10 17.18
N HIS A 63 3.49 -3.16 17.69
CA HIS A 63 4.05 -3.17 19.04
C HIS A 63 5.11 -2.08 19.25
N GLU A 64 5.97 -1.84 18.27
CA GLU A 64 7.01 -0.82 18.33
C GLU A 64 6.42 0.59 18.23
N ALA A 65 5.60 0.85 17.21
CA ALA A 65 5.07 2.19 16.94
C ALA A 65 4.07 2.65 18.02
N ILE A 66 3.14 1.78 18.42
CA ILE A 66 2.08 2.14 19.37
C ILE A 66 2.47 1.74 20.79
N GLY A 67 2.87 0.48 20.99
CA GLY A 67 3.15 -0.06 22.32
C GLY A 67 4.42 0.50 22.97
N MET A 68 5.44 0.80 22.16
CA MET A 68 6.71 1.35 22.63
C MET A 68 6.90 2.83 22.26
N HIS A 69 5.88 3.48 21.71
CA HIS A 69 5.94 4.89 21.28
C HIS A 69 7.09 5.20 20.30
N GLN A 70 7.47 4.23 19.46
CA GLN A 70 8.49 4.42 18.43
C GLN A 70 7.83 4.77 17.10
N ASP A 71 7.18 5.93 17.05
CA ASP A 71 6.36 6.37 15.92
C ASP A 71 7.10 7.27 14.91
N HIS A 72 8.43 7.28 14.94
CA HIS A 72 9.25 7.98 13.94
C HIS A 72 9.02 7.43 12.52
N GLY A 73 9.31 8.27 11.52
CA GLY A 73 9.26 7.90 10.11
C GLY A 73 10.29 6.83 9.78
N ARG A 74 9.87 5.78 9.07
CA ARG A 74 10.71 4.63 8.67
C ARG A 74 10.85 4.50 7.16
N VAL A 75 9.89 5.00 6.40
CA VAL A 75 9.89 4.91 4.94
C VAL A 75 9.21 6.13 4.31
N SER A 76 9.76 6.64 3.22
CA SER A 76 9.17 7.70 2.42
C SER A 76 8.04 7.15 1.54
N LEU A 77 6.87 7.82 1.57
CA LEU A 77 5.76 7.44 0.70
C LEU A 77 6.02 7.79 -0.77
N SER A 78 6.74 8.87 -1.05
CA SER A 78 7.07 9.28 -2.41
C SER A 78 8.03 8.31 -3.10
N GLU A 79 8.92 7.67 -2.34
CA GLU A 79 9.82 6.62 -2.86
C GLU A 79 9.02 5.38 -3.30
N LEU A 80 8.09 4.91 -2.47
CA LEU A 80 7.30 3.72 -2.79
C LEU A 80 6.32 3.97 -3.94
N THR A 81 5.76 5.17 -4.02
CA THR A 81 4.79 5.55 -5.06
C THR A 81 5.41 6.02 -6.38
N ALA A 82 6.75 6.16 -6.44
CA ALA A 82 7.47 6.42 -7.68
C ALA A 82 7.27 5.29 -8.71
N GLN A 83 7.13 4.05 -8.23
CA GLN A 83 6.79 2.89 -9.05
C GLN A 83 5.27 2.69 -9.11
N LYS A 84 4.76 2.41 -10.32
CA LYS A 84 3.32 2.18 -10.55
C LYS A 84 2.82 0.92 -9.85
N ASN A 85 1.49 0.83 -9.73
CA ASN A 85 0.78 -0.33 -9.18
C ASN A 85 1.07 -0.60 -7.70
N PHE A 86 1.49 0.41 -6.93
CA PHE A 86 1.64 0.26 -5.50
C PHE A 86 0.29 0.44 -4.80
N TYR A 87 -0.07 -0.52 -3.95
CA TYR A 87 -1.27 -0.49 -3.12
C TYR A 87 -0.88 -0.75 -1.68
N ALA A 88 -1.29 0.13 -0.77
CA ALA A 88 -0.87 0.02 0.63
C ALA A 88 -1.84 0.72 1.58
N VAL A 89 -1.74 0.33 2.85
CA VAL A 89 -2.25 1.09 3.98
C VAL A 89 -1.08 1.40 4.92
N ALA A 90 -1.10 2.58 5.53
CA ALA A 90 -0.01 3.02 6.40
C ALA A 90 -0.50 3.97 7.50
N ALA A 91 0.29 4.07 8.57
CA ALA A 91 0.18 5.12 9.57
C ALA A 91 1.34 6.11 9.38
N LEU A 92 1.04 7.41 9.38
CA LEU A 92 2.06 8.45 9.27
C LEU A 92 2.98 8.45 10.49
N ALA A 93 4.19 8.96 10.28
CA ALA A 93 5.09 9.33 11.38
C ALA A 93 4.37 10.22 12.41
N GLY A 94 4.70 10.05 13.69
CA GLY A 94 4.03 10.71 14.82
C GLY A 94 2.59 10.28 15.04
N LEU A 95 2.14 9.22 14.35
CA LEU A 95 0.75 8.75 14.36
C LEU A 95 -0.26 9.85 13.99
N HIS A 96 0.13 10.80 13.11
CA HIS A 96 -0.67 11.98 12.77
C HIS A 96 -1.82 11.73 11.79
N GLY A 97 -2.01 10.48 11.37
CA GLY A 97 -3.07 10.08 10.47
C GLY A 97 -2.78 8.74 9.82
N GLU A 98 -3.73 8.33 9.00
CA GLU A 98 -3.69 7.09 8.23
C GLU A 98 -3.66 7.39 6.74
N VAL A 99 -3.02 6.50 5.99
CA VAL A 99 -2.75 6.65 4.58
C VAL A 99 -3.31 5.44 3.85
N THR A 100 -4.04 5.69 2.78
CA THR A 100 -4.40 4.69 1.78
C THR A 100 -3.69 5.05 0.47
N ILE A 101 -2.98 4.09 -0.10
CA ILE A 101 -2.35 4.21 -1.42
C ILE A 101 -3.13 3.33 -2.38
N ASP A 102 -3.75 3.95 -3.38
CA ASP A 102 -4.46 3.24 -4.45
C ASP A 102 -3.74 3.50 -5.78
N ASN A 103 -3.05 2.48 -6.28
CA ASN A 103 -2.29 2.54 -7.53
C ASN A 103 -1.29 3.72 -7.58
N GLY A 104 -0.51 3.88 -6.52
CA GLY A 104 0.45 4.97 -6.36
C GLY A 104 -0.15 6.32 -5.95
N LYS A 105 -1.49 6.46 -5.93
CA LYS A 105 -2.13 7.69 -5.47
C LYS A 105 -2.28 7.67 -3.95
N ILE A 106 -1.69 8.65 -3.28
CA ILE A 106 -1.75 8.83 -1.82
C ILE A 106 -3.04 9.57 -1.44
N VAL A 107 -3.76 9.02 -0.46
CA VAL A 107 -4.85 9.68 0.26
C VAL A 107 -4.52 9.64 1.74
N ILE A 108 -4.57 10.79 2.40
CA ILE A 108 -4.27 10.91 3.83
C ILE A 108 -5.54 11.31 4.56
N THR A 109 -5.86 10.55 5.59
CA THR A 109 -6.96 10.83 6.51
C THR A 109 -6.40 11.12 7.89
N GLY A 110 -6.84 12.21 8.50
CA GLY A 110 -6.50 12.57 9.88
C GLY A 110 -7.76 13.03 10.60
N VAL A 111 -7.57 13.78 11.69
CA VAL A 111 -8.65 14.49 12.37
C VAL A 111 -8.36 15.99 12.44
N ASP A 112 -9.39 16.80 12.55
CA ASP A 112 -9.28 18.22 12.87
C ASP A 112 -9.08 18.46 14.37
N ASP A 113 -8.98 19.73 14.76
CA ASP A 113 -8.80 20.14 16.16
C ASP A 113 -9.99 19.74 17.06
N ASN A 114 -11.15 19.41 16.47
CA ASN A 114 -12.34 18.92 17.17
C ASN A 114 -12.40 17.38 17.21
N GLY A 115 -11.38 16.68 16.70
CA GLY A 115 -11.34 15.23 16.61
C GLY A 115 -12.22 14.66 15.49
N GLN A 116 -12.72 15.47 14.56
CA GLN A 116 -13.52 15.01 13.43
C GLN A 116 -12.63 14.55 12.28
N ILE A 117 -12.98 13.42 11.66
CA ILE A 117 -12.26 12.86 10.51
C ILE A 117 -12.23 13.86 9.35
N LYS A 118 -11.06 14.07 8.76
CA LYS A 118 -10.86 14.91 7.57
C LYS A 118 -9.78 14.38 6.64
N SER A 119 -9.88 14.76 5.37
CA SER A 119 -8.78 14.59 4.43
C SER A 119 -7.66 15.60 4.73
N LEU A 120 -6.41 15.15 4.69
CA LEU A 120 -5.21 15.98 4.85
C LEU A 120 -4.54 16.18 3.48
N PRO A 121 -3.91 17.35 3.24
CA PRO A 121 -3.18 17.59 2.01
C PRO A 121 -1.90 16.74 1.95
N VAL A 122 -1.59 16.23 0.75
CA VAL A 122 -0.33 15.55 0.44
C VAL A 122 0.72 16.60 0.02
N LYS A 123 1.90 16.54 0.61
CA LYS A 123 3.03 17.47 0.48
C LYS A 123 4.23 16.86 -0.24
N GLY A 124 4.33 15.52 -0.28
CA GLY A 124 5.35 14.77 -1.02
C GLY A 124 6.55 14.32 -0.19
N ASP A 125 6.67 14.77 1.05
CA ASP A 125 7.70 14.41 2.02
C ASP A 125 7.17 13.52 3.16
N GLU A 126 5.95 13.01 3.01
CA GLU A 126 5.34 12.15 4.02
C GLU A 126 6.13 10.86 4.24
N GLN A 127 6.31 10.54 5.51
CA GLN A 127 6.88 9.28 5.94
C GLN A 127 5.86 8.47 6.72
N ALA A 128 5.89 7.15 6.51
CA ALA A 128 5.13 6.20 7.30
C ALA A 128 5.97 5.69 8.47
N THR A 129 5.34 5.56 9.64
CA THR A 129 5.90 4.81 10.76
C THR A 129 5.58 3.32 10.64
N MET A 130 4.41 2.99 10.10
CA MET A 130 4.01 1.63 9.76
C MET A 130 3.39 1.61 8.38
N LEU A 131 3.71 0.58 7.59
CA LEU A 131 3.14 0.40 6.26
C LEU A 131 3.02 -1.10 5.96
N VAL A 132 1.94 -1.48 5.29
CA VAL A 132 1.84 -2.76 4.60
C VAL A 132 1.22 -2.53 3.23
N GLY A 133 1.79 -3.15 2.20
CA GLY A 133 1.34 -3.01 0.83
C GLY A 133 1.98 -4.02 -0.11
N ALA A 134 1.71 -3.87 -1.40
CA ALA A 134 2.33 -4.67 -2.44
C ALA A 134 2.26 -3.95 -3.79
N TYR A 135 3.13 -4.37 -4.71
CA TYR A 135 3.07 -3.98 -6.11
C TYR A 135 2.25 -5.01 -6.90
N VAL A 136 1.08 -4.60 -7.38
CA VAL A 136 0.07 -5.49 -7.98
C VAL A 136 -0.13 -5.17 -9.45
N ALA A 137 0.60 -5.86 -10.34
CA ALA A 137 0.51 -5.61 -11.78
C ALA A 137 -0.89 -5.85 -12.37
N ASN A 138 -1.57 -6.91 -11.93
CA ASN A 138 -2.84 -7.33 -12.51
C ASN A 138 -3.80 -7.80 -11.44
N TRP A 139 -5.08 -7.49 -11.63
CA TRP A 139 -6.15 -7.87 -10.73
C TRP A 139 -7.10 -8.90 -11.37
N SER A 140 -7.36 -10.03 -10.71
CA SER A 140 -8.48 -10.94 -10.94
C SER A 140 -9.73 -10.39 -10.25
N GLU A 141 -10.81 -10.17 -10.99
CA GLU A 141 -12.03 -9.57 -10.45
C GLU A 141 -13.07 -10.63 -10.09
N GLN A 142 -13.69 -10.49 -8.91
CA GLN A 142 -14.84 -11.28 -8.49
C GLN A 142 -16.00 -10.33 -8.16
N LYS A 143 -17.17 -10.58 -8.77
CA LYS A 143 -18.37 -9.78 -8.49
C LYS A 143 -18.99 -10.24 -7.19
N VAL A 144 -19.39 -9.28 -6.37
CA VAL A 144 -20.19 -9.54 -5.17
C VAL A 144 -21.67 -9.42 -5.60
N SER A 145 -22.35 -10.56 -5.74
CA SER A 145 -23.74 -10.62 -6.21
C SER A 145 -24.75 -10.24 -5.14
N ASP A 146 -24.44 -10.59 -3.89
CA ASP A 146 -25.34 -10.47 -2.76
C ASP A 146 -24.71 -9.59 -1.68
N ARG A 147 -25.56 -8.94 -0.88
CA ARG A 147 -25.10 -8.14 0.25
C ARG A 147 -24.42 -9.05 1.27
N VAL A 148 -23.12 -8.84 1.47
CA VAL A 148 -22.35 -9.51 2.52
C VAL A 148 -22.57 -8.78 3.84
N GLN A 149 -22.97 -9.50 4.89
CA GLN A 149 -23.11 -8.92 6.22
C GLN A 149 -21.74 -8.72 6.86
N PRO A 150 -21.56 -7.73 7.76
CA PRO A 150 -20.29 -7.49 8.42
C PRO A 150 -19.72 -8.72 9.14
N ALA A 151 -20.57 -9.55 9.73
CA ALA A 151 -20.15 -10.76 10.44
C ALA A 151 -19.60 -11.87 9.52
N ASP A 152 -20.01 -11.87 8.25
CA ASP A 152 -19.64 -12.90 7.26
C ASP A 152 -18.51 -12.44 6.34
N PHE A 153 -18.06 -11.19 6.49
CA PHE A 153 -17.19 -10.53 5.53
C PHE A 153 -15.80 -11.18 5.42
N ASP A 154 -15.19 -11.53 6.55
CA ASP A 154 -13.86 -12.16 6.55
C ASP A 154 -13.93 -13.56 5.91
N ALA A 155 -14.98 -14.33 6.22
CA ALA A 155 -15.22 -15.63 5.60
C ALA A 155 -15.43 -15.48 4.08
N PHE A 156 -16.25 -14.52 3.66
CA PHE A 156 -16.46 -14.20 2.25
C PHE A 156 -15.15 -13.89 1.51
N ILE A 157 -14.28 -13.05 2.08
CA ILE A 157 -12.98 -12.72 1.46
C ILE A 157 -12.08 -13.95 1.37
N ALA A 158 -11.98 -14.74 2.44
CA ALA A 158 -11.17 -15.96 2.46
C ALA A 158 -11.67 -17.01 1.46
N GLU A 159 -12.98 -17.25 1.39
CA GLU A 159 -13.58 -18.20 0.44
C GLU A 159 -13.42 -17.74 -1.01
N THR A 160 -13.60 -16.43 -1.27
CA THR A 160 -13.40 -15.86 -2.60
C THR A 160 -11.93 -15.97 -3.02
N ALA A 161 -11.00 -15.70 -2.09
CA ALA A 161 -9.57 -15.86 -2.30
C ALA A 161 -9.19 -17.32 -2.62
N LYS A 162 -9.65 -18.28 -1.80
CA LYS A 162 -9.43 -19.72 -2.00
C LYS A 162 -9.98 -20.21 -3.33
N SER A 163 -11.21 -19.81 -3.68
CA SER A 163 -11.86 -20.18 -4.93
C SER A 163 -11.12 -19.65 -6.17
N ALA A 164 -10.40 -18.54 -6.02
CA ALA A 164 -9.53 -17.99 -7.05
C ALA A 164 -8.09 -18.58 -7.02
N GLY A 165 -7.81 -19.57 -6.16
CA GLY A 165 -6.49 -20.18 -6.00
C GLY A 165 -5.47 -19.29 -5.30
N ILE A 166 -5.88 -18.39 -4.39
CA ILE A 166 -4.95 -17.74 -3.44
C ILE A 166 -4.69 -18.72 -2.31
N ASP A 167 -3.43 -18.87 -1.93
CA ASP A 167 -3.06 -19.44 -0.64
C ASP A 167 -3.37 -18.46 0.49
N THR A 168 -4.43 -18.73 1.23
CA THR A 168 -4.87 -17.89 2.35
C THR A 168 -4.11 -18.14 3.65
N ASP A 169 -3.18 -19.09 3.67
CA ASP A 169 -2.29 -19.31 4.82
C ASP A 169 -1.15 -18.28 4.84
N ASN A 170 -0.97 -17.54 3.74
CA ASN A 170 -0.05 -16.41 3.60
C ASN A 170 -0.82 -15.09 3.43
N PRO A 171 -0.23 -13.94 3.83
CA PRO A 171 -0.87 -12.64 3.62
C PRO A 171 -1.06 -12.33 2.15
N PHE A 172 -2.21 -11.76 1.79
CA PHE A 172 -2.52 -11.33 0.43
C PHE A 172 -3.21 -9.97 0.43
N VAL A 173 -3.01 -9.22 -0.65
CA VAL A 173 -3.67 -7.93 -0.85
C VAL A 173 -4.99 -8.15 -1.59
N PHE A 174 -6.05 -7.51 -1.11
CA PHE A 174 -7.34 -7.45 -1.78
C PHE A 174 -7.86 -6.02 -1.82
N ARG A 175 -8.73 -5.74 -2.78
CA ARG A 175 -9.40 -4.44 -2.89
C ARG A 175 -10.88 -4.63 -3.17
N ILE A 176 -11.71 -3.88 -2.46
CA ILE A 176 -13.16 -3.87 -2.64
C ILE A 176 -13.56 -2.53 -3.21
N THR A 177 -14.33 -2.57 -4.28
CA THR A 177 -14.83 -1.38 -4.98
C THR A 177 -16.33 -1.51 -5.15
N GLY A 178 -17.09 -0.47 -4.82
CA GLY A 178 -18.53 -0.50 -4.92
C GLY A 178 -19.21 0.59 -4.13
N VAL A 179 -20.52 0.45 -3.96
CA VAL A 179 -21.33 1.33 -3.12
C VAL A 179 -21.46 0.69 -1.75
N PHE A 180 -21.00 1.40 -0.72
CA PHE A 180 -21.14 0.98 0.66
C PHE A 180 -22.32 1.73 1.29
N THR A 181 -23.20 1.02 2.00
CA THR A 181 -24.33 1.65 2.70
C THR A 181 -23.92 2.25 4.04
N ASP A 182 -22.89 1.68 4.67
CA ASP A 182 -22.33 2.12 5.95
C ASP A 182 -20.83 1.79 5.93
N VAL A 183 -19.99 2.74 6.33
CA VAL A 183 -18.55 2.55 6.51
C VAL A 183 -18.17 3.21 7.83
N ARG A 184 -17.71 2.41 8.78
CA ARG A 184 -17.20 2.90 10.06
C ARG A 184 -15.69 2.81 10.02
N MET A 185 -15.04 3.96 10.16
CA MET A 185 -13.59 4.07 10.17
C MET A 185 -13.15 4.66 11.49
N HIS A 186 -12.02 4.17 11.98
CA HIS A 186 -11.24 4.82 13.03
C HIS A 186 -9.98 5.36 12.37
N VAL A 187 -9.53 6.54 12.78
CA VAL A 187 -8.29 7.14 12.30
C VAL A 187 -7.42 7.42 13.49
N ILE A 188 -6.21 6.86 13.51
CA ILE A 188 -5.24 7.14 14.56
C ILE A 188 -4.88 8.64 14.57
N HIS A 189 -4.86 9.24 15.76
CA HIS A 189 -4.42 10.62 15.97
C HIS A 189 -3.56 10.77 17.24
N GLY A 190 -2.26 10.53 17.07
CA GLY A 190 -1.24 10.67 18.11
C GLY A 190 -1.38 9.66 19.25
N HIS A 191 -0.63 9.90 20.33
CA HIS A 191 -0.82 9.23 21.60
C HIS A 191 -1.90 9.94 22.41
N ALA A 192 -2.65 9.20 23.24
CA ALA A 192 -3.53 9.81 24.23
C ALA A 192 -2.70 10.77 25.10
N ARG A 193 -2.90 12.08 24.91
CA ARG A 193 -2.30 13.07 25.80
C ARG A 193 -3.09 13.01 27.10
N PHE A 194 -2.51 12.40 28.12
CA PHE A 194 -2.93 12.68 29.49
C PHE A 194 -2.59 14.14 29.78
N THR A 195 -3.55 15.04 29.63
CA THR A 195 -3.50 16.36 30.28
C THR A 195 -3.96 16.16 31.72
N PRO A 196 -3.05 16.14 32.73
CA PRO A 196 -3.50 16.23 34.11
C PRO A 196 -4.25 17.54 34.30
N ALA A 197 -5.42 17.43 34.96
CA ALA A 197 -6.22 18.57 35.40
C ALA A 197 -5.49 19.40 36.47
#